data_AF-A0A7C7GZV3-F1
#
_entry.id   AF-A0A7C7GZV3-F1
#
_cell.length_a   1.000
_cell.length_b   1.000
_cell.length_c   1.000
_cell.angle_alpha   90.00
_cell.angle_beta   90.00
_cell.angle_gamma   90.00
#
_symmetry.space_group_name_H-M   'P 1'
#
loop_
_entity.id
_entity.type
_entity.pdbx_description
1 polymer ?
#
loop_
_entity_poly.entity_id
_entity_poly.type
_entity_poly.pdbx_seq_one_letter_code
_entity_poly.pdbx_strand_id
1 'polypeptide(L)' 'MPEQKEVPTPKLDWRLLILIGVIFFGIGIGVFIYGVQLRAGEENYSQYWVLAAILVWGGANQVQKAIQRKEVVEKKPS' A
#
# COMPACT_ATOMS: atom_id res chain seq x y z
N MET A 1 26.04 -16.90 14.80
CA MET A 1 24.75 -16.43 14.24
C MET A 1 24.88 -14.93 14.04
N PRO A 2 24.60 -14.37 12.86
CA PRO A 2 24.67 -12.92 12.70
C PRO A 2 23.51 -12.31 13.50
N GLU A 3 23.84 -11.48 14.47
CA GLU A 3 22.87 -10.62 15.15
C GLU A 3 22.25 -9.71 14.09
N GLN A 4 20.98 -9.95 13.75
CA GLN A 4 20.18 -9.00 12.99
C GLN A 4 20.07 -7.74 13.85
N LYS A 5 20.96 -6.77 13.62
CA LYS A 5 20.78 -5.41 14.09
C LYS A 5 19.51 -4.92 13.42
N GLU A 6 18.41 -4.90 14.18
CA GLU A 6 17.19 -4.23 13.78
C GLU A 6 17.57 -2.77 13.50
N VAL A 7 17.72 -2.44 12.22
CA VAL A 7 17.88 -1.07 11.78
C VAL A 7 16.67 -0.35 12.35
N PRO A 8 16.86 0.68 13.22
CA PRO A 8 15.74 1.40 13.80
C PRO A 8 15.06 2.14 12.66
N THR A 9 14.09 1.48 12.02
CA THR A 9 13.26 2.12 11.03
C THR A 9 12.64 3.32 11.74
N PRO A 10 12.74 4.54 11.16
CA PRO A 10 12.11 5.70 11.76
C PRO A 10 10.67 5.31 12.11
N LYS A 11 10.22 5.67 13.31
CA LYS A 11 8.84 5.43 13.77
C LYS A 11 7.89 6.23 12.89
N LEU A 12 7.66 5.74 11.67
CA LEU A 12 6.67 6.25 10.76
C LEU A 12 5.33 6.09 11.47
N ASP A 13 4.65 7.22 11.65
CA ASP A 13 3.33 7.28 12.27
C ASP A 13 2.37 6.34 11.53
N TRP A 14 1.60 5.56 12.27
CA TRP A 14 0.59 4.67 11.70
C TRP A 14 -0.44 5.46 10.86
N ARG A 15 -0.68 6.73 11.20
CA ARG A 15 -1.52 7.65 10.41
C ARG A 15 -0.96 7.88 9.02
N LEU A 16 0.36 8.04 8.89
CA LEU A 16 1.02 8.24 7.60
C LEU A 16 0.97 6.96 6.76
N LEU A 17 1.11 5.79 7.37
CA LEU A 17 0.97 4.51 6.67
C LEU A 17 -0.45 4.30 6.12
N ILE A 18 -1.48 4.66 6.87
CA ILE A 18 -2.87 4.64 6.38
C ILE A 18 -3.04 5.63 5.22
N LEU A 19 -2.52 6.85 5.34
CA LEU A 19 -2.62 7.85 4.28
C LEU A 19 -1.99 7.38 2.98
N ILE A 20 -0.79 6.78 3.05
CA ILE A 20 -0.11 6.18 1.89
C ILE A 20 -0.98 5.06 1.30
N GLY A 21 -1.55 4.20 2.15
CA GLY A 21 -2.47 3.15 1.73
C GLY A 21 -3.66 3.68 0.93
N VAL A 22 -4.34 4.71 1.45
CA VAL A 22 -5.49 5.35 0.79
C VAL A 22 -5.11 5.95 -0.55
N ILE A 23 -3.97 6.64 -0.64
CA ILE A 23 -3.48 7.19 -1.91
C ILE A 23 -3.24 6.08 -2.94
N PHE A 24 -2.61 4.98 -2.52
CA PHE A 24 -2.34 3.84 -3.40
C PHE A 24 -3.62 3.19 -3.91
N PHE A 25 -4.64 3.05 -3.05
CA PHE A 25 -5.95 2.56 -3.47
C PHE A 25 -6.63 3.52 -4.46
N GLY A 26 -6.60 4.83 -4.18
CA GLY A 26 -7.20 5.83 -5.07
C GLY A 26 -6.59 5.81 -6.47
N ILE A 27 -5.25 5.79 -6.56
CA ILE A 27 -4.54 5.69 -7.84
C ILE A 27 -4.83 4.33 -8.49
N GLY A 28 -4.78 3.23 -7.74
CA GLY A 28 -5.04 1.89 -8.25
C GLY A 28 -6.42 1.74 -8.89
N ILE A 29 -7.47 2.29 -8.25
CA ILE A 29 -8.82 2.32 -8.80
C ILE A 29 -8.87 3.15 -10.09
N GLY A 30 -8.25 4.34 -10.11
CA GLY A 30 -8.20 5.18 -11.30
C GLY A 30 -7.52 4.48 -12.48
N VAL A 31 -6.38 3.84 -12.24
CA VAL A 31 -5.64 3.07 -13.25
C VAL A 31 -6.45 1.86 -13.74
N PHE A 32 -7.19 1.19 -12.85
CA PHE A 32 -8.07 0.09 -13.23
C PHE A 32 -9.20 0.55 -14.15
N ILE A 33 -9.88 1.65 -13.81
CA ILE A 33 -10.94 2.26 -14.64
C ILE A 33 -10.38 2.65 -16.00
N TYR A 34 -9.19 3.26 -16.04
CA TYR A 34 -8.52 3.59 -17.30
C TYR A 34 -8.24 2.34 -18.15
N GLY A 35 -7.76 1.26 -17.54
CA GLY A 35 -7.58 -0.03 -18.23
C GLY A 35 -8.90 -0.60 -18.77
N VAL A 36 -10.03 -0.39 -18.09
CA VAL A 36 -11.35 -0.79 -18.61
C VAL A 36 -11.72 0.01 -19.87
N GLN A 37 -11.44 1.31 -19.91
CA GLN A 37 -11.67 2.14 -21.09
C GLN A 37 -10.79 1.70 -22.27
N LEU A 38 -9.52 1.42 -22.03
CA LEU A 38 -8.60 0.89 -23.05
C LEU A 38 -9.05 -0.47 -23.58
N ARG A 39 -9.51 -1.37 -22.71
CA ARG A 39 -10.07 -2.66 -23.11
C ARG A 39 -11.29 -2.49 -24.02
N ALA A 40 -12.15 -1.52 -23.74
CA ALA A 40 -13.31 -1.22 -24.58
C ALA A 40 -12.92 -0.62 -25.94
N GLY A 41 -11.78 0.07 -26.02
CA GLY A 41 -11.19 0.58 -27.26
C GLY A 41 -10.28 -0.43 -28.00
N GLU A 42 -10.25 -1.70 -27.57
CA GLU A 42 -9.36 -2.75 -28.11
C GLU A 42 -7.85 -2.41 -28.03
N GLU A 43 -7.48 -1.49 -27.13
CA GLU A 43 -6.09 -1.11 -26.88
C GLU A 43 -5.41 -2.00 -25.82
N ASN A 44 -4.09 -1.91 -25.70
CA ASN A 44 -3.34 -2.70 -24.72
C ASN A 44 -3.51 -2.17 -23.29
N TYR A 45 -4.39 -2.82 -22.54
CA TYR A 45 -4.73 -2.48 -21.16
C TYR A 45 -3.94 -3.27 -20.10
N SER A 46 -3.25 -4.34 -20.49
CA SER A 46 -2.69 -5.33 -19.55
C SER A 46 -1.72 -4.71 -18.54
N GLN A 47 -0.82 -3.85 -19.02
CA GLN A 47 0.15 -3.13 -18.17
C GLN A 47 -0.53 -2.28 -17.09
N TYR A 48 -1.67 -1.67 -17.40
CA TYR A 48 -2.40 -0.82 -16.47
C TYR A 48 -3.11 -1.66 -15.42
N TRP A 49 -3.68 -2.81 -15.79
CA TRP A 49 -4.28 -3.71 -14.81
C TRP A 49 -3.24 -4.34 -13.89
N VAL A 50 -2.06 -4.71 -14.40
CA VAL A 50 -0.93 -5.15 -13.56
C VAL A 50 -0.50 -4.04 -12.61
N LEU A 51 -0.35 -2.80 -13.11
CA LEU A 51 -0.02 -1.65 -12.28
C LEU A 51 -1.08 -1.39 -11.20
N ALA A 52 -2.36 -1.47 -11.54
CA ALA A 52 -3.46 -1.34 -10.59
C ALA A 52 -3.37 -2.41 -9.51
N ALA A 53 -3.10 -3.66 -9.86
CA ALA A 53 -2.93 -4.75 -8.90
C ALA A 53 -1.75 -4.50 -7.95
N ILE A 54 -0.61 -4.03 -8.46
CA ILE A 54 0.57 -3.68 -7.63
C ILE A 54 0.25 -2.54 -6.67
N LEU A 55 -0.45 -1.51 -7.12
CA LEU A 55 -0.85 -0.37 -6.28
C LEU A 55 -1.82 -0.80 -5.17
N VAL A 56 -2.84 -1.58 -5.50
CA VAL A 56 -3.81 -2.13 -4.54
C VAL A 56 -3.10 -3.01 -3.51
N TRP A 57 -2.21 -3.90 -3.96
CA TRP A 57 -1.40 -4.75 -3.08
C TRP A 57 -0.49 -3.93 -2.17
N GLY A 58 0.22 -2.95 -2.73
CA GLY A 58 1.08 -2.03 -2.00
C GLY A 58 0.31 -1.24 -0.94
N GLY A 59 -0.88 -0.74 -1.28
CA GLY A 59 -1.77 -0.05 -0.36
C GLY A 59 -2.23 -0.94 0.80
N ALA A 60 -2.67 -2.17 0.50
CA ALA A 60 -3.08 -3.15 1.51
C ALA A 60 -1.94 -3.47 2.49
N ASN A 61 -0.73 -3.70 1.99
CA ASN A 61 0.45 -3.97 2.81
C ASN A 61 0.77 -2.79 3.76
N GLN A 62 0.62 -1.54 3.30
CA GLN A 62 0.85 -0.37 4.15
C GLN A 62 -0.22 -0.24 5.25
N VAL A 63 -1.49 -0.50 4.93
CA VAL A 63 -2.57 -0.51 5.92
C VAL A 63 -2.34 -1.61 6.96
N GLN A 64 -1.93 -2.82 6.55
CA GLN A 64 -1.61 -3.90 7.49
C GLN A 64 -0.47 -3.50 8.44
N LYS A 65 0.61 -2.91 7.92
CA LYS A 65 1.70 -2.38 8.75
C LYS A 65 1.23 -1.29 9.72
N ALA A 66 0.30 -0.44 9.29
CA ALA A 66 -0.27 0.60 10.14
C ALA A 66 -1.04 0.00 11.33
N ILE A 67 -1.88 -1.01 11.07
CA ILE A 67 -2.67 -1.70 12.10
C ILE A 67 -1.73 -2.36 13.12
N GLN A 68 -0.73 -3.10 12.65
CA GLN A 68 0.26 -3.74 13.52
C GLN A 68 1.00 -2.71 14.39
N ARG A 69 1.38 -1.55 13.83
CA ARG A 69 2.03 -0.49 14.60
C ARG A 69 1.09 0.16 15.62
N LYS A 70 -0.18 0.36 15.28
CA LYS A 70 -1.18 0.89 16.20
C LYS A 70 -1.35 -0.02 17.42
N GLU A 71 -1.48 -1.32 17.21
CA GLU A 71 -1.61 -2.30 18.31
C GLU A 71 -0.38 -2.31 19.24
N VAL A 72 0.83 -2.18 18.68
CA VAL A 72 2.07 -2.11 19.47
C VAL A 72 2.13 -0.83 20.31
N VAL A 73 1.65 0.30 19.79
CA VAL A 73 1.59 1.57 20.53
C VAL A 73 0.56 1.50 21.66
N GLU A 74 -0.62 0.91 21.42
CA GLU A 74 -1.65 0.77 22.46
C GLU A 74 -1.24 -0.17 23.60
N LYS A 75 -0.48 -1.23 23.32
CA LYS A 75 -0.03 -2.21 24.33
C LYS A 75 1.18 -1.75 25.18
N LYS A 76 1.86 -0.68 24.81
CA LYS A 76 2.90 -0.03 25.61
C LYS A 76 2.46 1.40 25.96
N PRO A 77 1.52 1.59 26.89
CA PRO A 77 1.35 2.91 27.50
C PRO A 77 2.66 3.22 28.24
N SER A 78 3.25 4.36 27.90
CA SER A 78 4.47 4.86 28.54
C SER A 78 4.21 5.26 29.98
#